data_AF-A0A4R1CGF6-F1
#
_entry.id   AF-A0A4R1CGF6-F1
#
_cell.length_a   1.000
_cell.length_b   1.000
_cell.length_c   1.000
_cell.angle_alpha   90.00
_cell.angle_beta   90.00
_cell.angle_gamma   90.00
#
_symmetry.space_group_name_H-M   'P 1'
#
loop_
_entity.id
_entity.type
_entity.pdbx_description
1 polymer ?
#
loop_
_entity_poly.entity_id
_entity_poly.type
_entity_poly.pdbx_seq_one_letter_code
_entity_poly.pdbx_strand_id
1 'polypeptide(L)'
;MRRDEGTRHRVDRRLTDGQRQAGLGHRADAGPGDEGDPRAGRPAAYGRTDQRQVGDVGVVAGVLGDAGHGPRAIRRERFDRQRERGRGRRQRDRHRVGELARQQRRVRRRGRRRRARTGRPAGAQAGAFELRGAPAGRRLGCLLARHARQPNDAATVAGVRILLLGGTSEARELATRLVASGHEVVSSLAGRVSNPDLPEGDVRVGGFGGPDGLAAYLTEEKVDALVDATHPFAEHISANAYAAAAQTGTMHLLLRRPGFPRHPEYVVVPDVHAAAEAITPGSTVFLTIGRQQVSAFGHVDAKFVIRAIDPPSVLPPHHVLVLDRGPFAFDEEIELMQRHGVDTLVTKDSGGAATAAKLEAASQLGLTVIVVARPAVPEGAHVVESVEQVMHQLVR
;
A
#
# COMPACT_ATOMS: atom_id res chain seq x y z
N MET A 1 36.07 -22.33 -3.96
CA MET A 1 35.03 -21.75 -4.85
C MET A 1 33.67 -22.14 -4.28
N ARG A 2 32.99 -21.18 -3.65
CA ARG A 2 31.63 -21.36 -3.12
C ARG A 2 30.65 -21.36 -4.29
N ARG A 3 29.69 -22.29 -4.29
CA ARG A 3 28.60 -22.34 -5.26
C ARG A 3 27.44 -21.48 -4.74
N ASP A 4 26.90 -20.66 -5.62
CA ASP A 4 25.63 -19.94 -5.47
C ASP A 4 24.48 -20.92 -5.23
N GLU A 5 23.80 -20.78 -4.09
CA GLU A 5 22.44 -21.28 -3.91
C GLU A 5 21.51 -20.12 -4.21
N GLY A 6 21.03 -20.06 -5.45
CA GLY A 6 20.04 -19.08 -5.88
C GLY A 6 18.70 -19.32 -5.19
N THR A 7 18.17 -18.29 -4.55
CA THR A 7 16.82 -18.20 -4.02
C THR A 7 15.82 -18.54 -5.13
N ARG A 8 15.23 -19.75 -5.08
CA ARG A 8 14.20 -20.19 -6.03
C ARG A 8 12.86 -19.71 -5.52
N HIS A 9 12.28 -18.70 -6.17
CA HIS A 9 10.87 -18.35 -5.95
C HIS A 9 9.99 -19.50 -6.45
N ARG A 10 9.27 -20.17 -5.54
CA ARG A 10 8.28 -21.18 -5.89
C ARG A 10 6.91 -20.51 -5.91
N VAL A 11 6.37 -20.31 -7.12
CA VAL A 11 4.96 -19.93 -7.29
C VAL A 11 4.17 -21.23 -7.30
N ASP A 12 3.42 -21.52 -6.24
CA ASP A 12 2.51 -22.66 -6.26
C ASP A 12 1.25 -22.28 -7.07
N ARG A 13 1.05 -22.99 -8.19
CA ARG A 13 -0.11 -22.84 -9.09
C ARG A 13 -1.19 -23.89 -8.82
N ARG A 14 -1.12 -24.64 -7.72
CA ARG A 14 -2.18 -25.60 -7.39
C ARG A 14 -3.46 -24.85 -7.02
N LEU A 15 -4.57 -25.30 -7.64
CA LEU A 15 -5.95 -24.80 -7.57
C LEU A 15 -6.36 -23.77 -8.65
N THR A 16 -6.21 -24.15 -9.92
CA THR A 16 -7.12 -23.72 -10.99
C THR A 16 -7.55 -24.94 -11.81
N ASP A 17 -8.33 -25.83 -11.23
CA ASP A 17 -9.16 -26.74 -12.02
C ASP A 17 -10.34 -27.21 -11.18
N GLY A 18 -11.54 -26.81 -11.59
CA GLY A 18 -12.75 -27.11 -10.86
C GLY A 18 -13.97 -26.29 -11.25
N GLN A 19 -14.06 -25.74 -12.47
CA GLN A 19 -15.35 -25.34 -13.05
C GLN A 19 -15.31 -25.45 -14.58
N ARG A 20 -15.44 -26.68 -15.10
CA ARG A 20 -16.07 -26.96 -16.40
C ARG A 20 -16.82 -28.30 -16.35
N GLN A 21 -18.09 -28.21 -16.74
CA GLN A 21 -19.06 -29.26 -17.09
C GLN A 21 -19.70 -30.06 -15.94
N ALA A 22 -21.00 -29.85 -15.70
CA ALA A 22 -22.08 -30.55 -16.41
C ALA A 22 -23.44 -29.97 -15.99
N GLY A 23 -24.26 -29.59 -16.97
CA GLY A 23 -25.66 -29.28 -16.78
C GLY A 23 -26.50 -30.54 -16.92
N LEU A 24 -27.33 -30.81 -15.92
CA LEU A 24 -28.55 -31.63 -15.89
C LEU A 24 -29.31 -31.06 -14.66
N GLY A 25 -30.49 -30.45 -14.71
CA GLY A 25 -31.71 -30.80 -15.42
C GLY A 25 -32.76 -31.13 -14.36
N HIS A 26 -33.62 -30.16 -13.98
CA HIS A 26 -34.89 -30.50 -13.34
C HIS A 26 -36.02 -29.55 -13.77
N ARG A 27 -37.08 -30.20 -14.26
CA ARG A 27 -38.32 -29.70 -14.82
C ARG A 27 -39.17 -28.92 -13.80
N ALA A 28 -39.92 -27.95 -14.31
CA ALA A 28 -41.28 -27.65 -13.86
C ALA A 28 -42.20 -27.64 -15.09
N ASP A 29 -43.35 -28.30 -14.94
CA ASP A 29 -44.36 -28.66 -15.94
C ASP A 29 -45.05 -27.45 -16.62
N ALA A 30 -45.23 -27.51 -17.95
CA ALA A 30 -46.49 -27.64 -18.72
C ALA A 30 -47.55 -26.55 -18.47
N GLY A 31 -48.14 -25.83 -19.43
CA GLY A 31 -48.26 -25.82 -20.89
C GLY A 31 -49.46 -24.88 -21.22
N PRO A 32 -50.11 -24.95 -22.40
CA PRO A 32 -49.62 -24.95 -23.78
C PRO A 32 -50.25 -23.80 -24.62
N GLY A 33 -49.77 -23.57 -25.85
CA GLY A 33 -50.52 -22.73 -26.80
C GLY A 33 -49.75 -22.26 -28.04
N ASP A 34 -49.72 -23.14 -29.04
CA ASP A 34 -49.90 -22.89 -30.48
C ASP A 34 -48.76 -22.56 -31.45
N GLU A 35 -48.99 -23.09 -32.65
CA GLU A 35 -48.15 -23.43 -33.79
C GLU A 35 -47.69 -22.24 -34.67
N GLY A 36 -46.67 -22.46 -35.53
CA GLY A 36 -46.67 -21.80 -36.86
C GLY A 36 -45.36 -21.31 -37.50
N ASP A 37 -44.57 -22.24 -38.06
CA ASP A 37 -43.80 -22.22 -39.33
C ASP A 37 -42.65 -21.18 -39.64
N PRO A 38 -41.51 -21.60 -40.25
CA PRO A 38 -40.29 -20.80 -40.42
C PRO A 38 -39.97 -20.40 -41.88
N ARG A 39 -39.21 -19.31 -42.08
CA ARG A 39 -38.49 -19.07 -43.35
C ARG A 39 -37.12 -18.38 -43.17
N ALA A 40 -36.08 -19.16 -43.54
CA ALA A 40 -34.89 -18.86 -44.34
C ALA A 40 -34.16 -17.49 -44.25
N GLY A 41 -32.83 -17.55 -44.07
CA GLY A 41 -31.92 -16.49 -44.53
C GLY A 41 -30.53 -16.43 -43.87
N ARG A 42 -29.55 -17.19 -44.39
CA ARG A 42 -28.10 -16.88 -44.39
C ARG A 42 -27.70 -16.58 -45.85
N PRO A 43 -26.51 -16.03 -46.23
CA PRO A 43 -25.23 -15.85 -45.50
C PRO A 43 -24.65 -14.41 -45.70
N ALA A 44 -23.46 -13.98 -45.24
CA ALA A 44 -22.12 -14.36 -45.73
C ALA A 44 -20.99 -13.58 -45.01
N ALA A 45 -19.77 -14.11 -45.18
CA ALA A 45 -18.51 -13.75 -44.55
C ALA A 45 -17.64 -12.79 -45.38
N TYR A 46 -16.72 -12.08 -44.72
CA TYR A 46 -15.43 -11.53 -45.19
C TYR A 46 -14.65 -11.17 -43.90
N GLY A 47 -13.33 -11.26 -43.71
CA GLY A 47 -12.15 -11.59 -44.50
C GLY A 47 -10.96 -11.07 -43.67
N ARG A 48 -9.91 -11.89 -43.48
CA ARG A 48 -8.68 -11.55 -42.73
C ARG A 48 -7.76 -10.62 -43.53
N THR A 49 -7.06 -9.73 -42.82
CA THR A 49 -5.61 -9.36 -42.80
C THR A 49 -5.50 -8.06 -41.99
N ASP A 50 -4.49 -7.70 -41.21
CA ASP A 50 -3.05 -7.89 -41.35
C ASP A 50 -2.34 -7.61 -39.99
N GLN A 51 -1.12 -8.10 -39.83
CA GLN A 51 -0.21 -7.78 -38.71
C GLN A 51 0.54 -6.47 -39.00
N ARG A 52 0.76 -5.61 -37.99
CA ARG A 52 2.10 -5.12 -37.58
C ARG A 52 2.07 -4.03 -36.48
N GLN A 53 2.95 -4.27 -35.50
CA GLN A 53 3.94 -3.36 -34.89
C GLN A 53 3.55 -2.41 -33.74
N VAL A 54 4.43 -2.47 -32.74
CA VAL A 54 4.46 -1.84 -31.43
C VAL A 54 4.94 -0.38 -31.52
N GLY A 55 4.32 0.51 -30.74
CA GLY A 55 4.85 1.84 -30.42
C GLY A 55 3.85 2.76 -29.72
N ASP A 56 4.27 3.27 -28.56
CA ASP A 56 3.87 4.51 -27.87
C ASP A 56 2.62 4.64 -26.97
N VAL A 57 2.88 5.38 -25.89
CA VAL A 57 2.05 5.71 -24.72
C VAL A 57 0.75 6.39 -25.12
N GLY A 58 -0.38 5.71 -24.91
CA GLY A 58 -1.70 6.24 -25.18
C GLY A 58 -2.24 7.12 -24.05
N VAL A 59 -2.13 8.44 -24.19
CA VAL A 59 -3.06 9.38 -23.55
C VAL A 59 -4.36 9.33 -24.33
N VAL A 60 -5.40 8.68 -23.78
CA VAL A 60 -6.73 8.71 -24.38
C VAL A 60 -7.44 9.97 -23.90
N ALA A 61 -7.40 11.02 -24.71
CA ALA A 61 -8.21 12.23 -24.53
C ALA A 61 -9.45 12.15 -25.42
N GLY A 62 -10.64 12.09 -24.83
CA GLY A 62 -11.89 12.29 -25.56
C GLY A 62 -12.13 13.79 -25.84
N VAL A 63 -12.24 14.17 -27.11
CA VAL A 63 -12.50 15.56 -27.57
C VAL A 63 -14.00 15.82 -27.76
N LEU A 64 -14.36 17.08 -27.52
CA LEU A 64 -15.66 17.76 -27.37
C LEU A 64 -16.59 17.78 -28.60
N GLY A 65 -17.88 18.02 -28.33
CA GLY A 65 -18.86 18.62 -29.24
C GLY A 65 -19.57 19.82 -28.59
N ASP A 66 -19.69 20.90 -29.35
CA ASP A 66 -20.20 22.25 -29.02
C ASP A 66 -21.72 22.36 -28.78
N ALA A 67 -22.13 23.27 -27.88
CA ALA A 67 -23.29 24.18 -28.05
C ALA A 67 -23.28 25.30 -26.99
N GLY A 68 -23.50 26.55 -27.41
CA GLY A 68 -23.28 27.77 -26.62
C GLY A 68 -24.51 28.46 -26.00
N HIS A 69 -24.29 29.77 -25.73
CA HIS A 69 -25.15 30.83 -25.16
C HIS A 69 -24.99 31.18 -23.66
N GLY A 70 -24.60 32.45 -23.39
CA GLY A 70 -24.59 33.12 -22.08
C GLY A 70 -25.93 33.85 -21.76
N PRO A 71 -26.01 34.80 -20.77
CA PRO A 71 -24.92 35.63 -20.23
C PRO A 71 -24.74 35.61 -18.69
N ARG A 72 -23.53 36.04 -18.30
CA ARG A 72 -23.01 36.27 -16.94
C ARG A 72 -23.23 37.72 -16.51
N ALA A 73 -23.72 37.95 -15.29
CA ALA A 73 -23.36 39.08 -14.42
C ALA A 73 -23.92 38.79 -13.02
N ILE A 74 -23.36 39.38 -11.95
CA ILE A 74 -23.80 39.31 -10.53
C ILE A 74 -23.04 38.33 -9.60
N ARG A 75 -22.33 37.29 -10.09
CA ARG A 75 -21.56 36.37 -9.17
C ARG A 75 -20.05 36.60 -9.03
N ARG A 76 -19.44 37.59 -9.69
CA ARG A 76 -17.98 37.84 -9.60
C ARG A 76 -17.56 38.74 -8.41
N GLU A 77 -18.42 39.65 -7.95
CA GLU A 77 -17.98 40.67 -6.97
C GLU A 77 -17.83 40.16 -5.52
N ARG A 78 -18.44 39.02 -5.16
CA ARG A 78 -18.26 38.42 -3.82
C ARG A 78 -16.99 37.58 -3.69
N PHE A 79 -16.42 37.08 -4.79
CA PHE A 79 -15.21 36.24 -4.77
C PHE A 79 -13.90 37.03 -4.75
N ASP A 80 -13.84 38.21 -5.38
CA ASP A 80 -12.62 39.02 -5.41
C ASP A 80 -12.32 39.69 -4.06
N ARG A 81 -13.34 40.08 -3.29
CA ARG A 81 -13.17 40.68 -1.94
C ARG A 81 -12.61 39.71 -0.90
N GLN A 82 -12.79 38.40 -1.06
CA GLN A 82 -12.19 37.38 -0.19
C GLN A 82 -10.73 37.06 -0.57
N ARG A 83 -10.38 37.12 -1.87
CA ARG A 83 -9.01 36.91 -2.36
C ARG A 83 -8.04 38.02 -1.92
N GLU A 84 -8.47 39.28 -1.88
CA GLU A 84 -7.60 40.39 -1.48
C GLU A 84 -7.27 40.38 0.03
N ARG A 85 -8.23 39.99 0.88
CA ARG A 85 -8.01 39.86 2.34
C ARG A 85 -7.09 38.69 2.71
N GLY A 86 -7.03 37.65 1.88
CA GLY A 86 -6.13 36.49 2.07
C GLY A 86 -4.67 36.74 1.66
N ARG A 87 -4.42 37.61 0.67
CA ARG A 87 -3.05 37.90 0.19
C ARG A 87 -2.20 38.66 1.21
N GLY A 88 -2.81 39.58 1.97
CA GLY A 88 -2.12 40.35 3.02
C GLY A 88 -1.65 39.53 4.23
N ARG A 89 -2.37 38.45 4.60
CA ARG A 89 -1.94 37.50 5.66
C ARG A 89 -0.84 36.55 5.16
N ARG A 90 -0.96 36.04 3.93
CA ARG A 90 0.02 35.12 3.30
C ARG A 90 1.42 35.73 3.14
N GLN A 91 1.53 37.04 2.97
CA GLN A 91 2.84 37.71 2.85
C GLN A 91 3.55 37.91 4.19
N ARG A 92 2.79 38.09 5.30
CA ARG A 92 3.36 38.22 6.65
C ARG A 92 3.87 36.88 7.19
N ASP A 93 3.16 35.79 6.93
CA ASP A 93 3.58 34.45 7.37
C ASP A 93 4.81 33.93 6.60
N ARG A 94 4.93 34.24 5.30
CA ARG A 94 6.13 33.92 4.50
C ARG A 94 7.39 34.64 5.02
N HIS A 95 7.27 35.89 5.45
CA HIS A 95 8.39 36.63 6.06
C HIS A 95 8.83 36.01 7.40
N ARG A 96 7.87 35.61 8.24
CA ARG A 96 8.15 35.01 9.55
C ARG A 96 8.82 33.63 9.46
N VAL A 97 8.39 32.79 8.52
CA VAL A 97 9.02 31.48 8.27
C VAL A 97 10.43 31.65 7.66
N GLY A 98 10.61 32.64 6.78
CA GLY A 98 11.93 32.97 6.22
C GLY A 98 12.95 33.45 7.26
N GLU A 99 12.52 34.21 8.27
CA GLU A 99 13.39 34.66 9.37
C GLU A 99 13.80 33.53 10.32
N LEU A 100 12.87 32.65 10.70
CA LEU A 100 13.15 31.49 11.56
C LEU A 100 14.14 30.52 10.89
N ALA A 101 14.00 30.29 9.58
CA ALA A 101 14.94 29.46 8.81
C ALA A 101 16.35 30.08 8.74
N ARG A 102 16.47 31.42 8.66
CA ARG A 102 17.76 32.13 8.70
C ARG A 102 18.41 32.09 10.09
N GLN A 103 17.61 32.14 11.16
CA GLN A 103 18.10 32.07 12.54
C GLN A 103 18.67 30.67 12.86
N GLN A 104 17.97 29.60 12.47
CA GLN A 104 18.46 28.22 12.66
C GLN A 104 19.74 27.92 11.87
N ARG A 105 19.91 28.47 10.67
CA ARG A 105 21.16 28.33 9.89
C ARG A 105 22.35 29.04 10.54
N ARG A 106 22.14 30.15 11.25
CA ARG A 106 23.21 30.86 12.01
C ARG A 106 23.66 30.07 13.24
N VAL A 107 22.75 29.42 13.96
CA VAL A 107 23.08 28.56 15.12
C VAL A 107 23.89 27.33 14.68
N ARG A 108 23.51 26.69 13.57
CA ARG A 108 24.26 25.54 13.01
C ARG A 108 25.67 25.89 12.53
N ARG A 109 25.90 27.10 12.01
CA ARG A 109 27.25 27.57 11.62
C ARG A 109 28.16 27.90 12.82
N ARG A 110 27.61 28.35 13.96
CA ARG A 110 28.39 28.55 15.20
C ARG A 110 28.80 27.23 15.87
N GLY A 111 27.95 26.20 15.80
CA GLY A 111 28.26 24.86 16.34
C GLY A 111 29.39 24.13 15.60
N ARG A 112 29.52 24.32 14.27
CA ARG A 112 30.58 23.69 13.47
C ARG A 112 31.97 24.28 13.64
N ARG A 113 32.12 25.51 14.18
CA ARG A 113 33.44 26.11 14.46
C ARG A 113 34.04 25.74 15.82
N ARG A 114 33.32 25.00 16.69
CA ARG A 114 33.82 24.57 18.01
C ARG A 114 34.30 23.10 18.07
N ARG A 115 34.27 22.35 16.97
CA ARG A 115 34.66 20.92 16.94
C ARG A 115 35.91 20.61 16.09
N ALA A 116 36.76 21.59 15.85
CA ALA A 116 38.06 21.39 15.22
C ALA A 116 39.13 22.10 16.05
N ARG A 117 39.49 21.48 17.19
CA ARG A 117 40.74 21.68 17.95
C ARG A 117 40.64 20.89 19.25
N THR A 118 41.19 19.67 19.24
CA THR A 118 41.99 19.10 20.34
C THR A 118 42.67 17.84 19.82
N GLY A 119 44.00 17.91 19.75
CA GLY A 119 44.88 16.82 19.34
C GLY A 119 45.19 15.85 20.48
N ARG A 120 45.60 14.64 20.09
CA ARG A 120 46.57 13.77 20.80
C ARG A 120 47.99 14.20 20.37
N PRO A 121 49.12 13.79 21.01
CA PRO A 121 49.34 12.52 21.75
C PRO A 121 50.33 12.54 22.96
N ALA A 122 50.51 11.32 23.54
CA ALA A 122 51.73 10.70 24.12
C ALA A 122 52.34 11.11 25.48
N GLY A 123 52.86 10.10 26.22
CA GLY A 123 53.95 10.25 27.21
C GLY A 123 53.83 9.40 28.48
N ALA A 124 54.66 8.35 28.60
CA ALA A 124 54.83 7.50 29.79
C ALA A 124 55.78 8.10 30.83
N GLN A 125 55.67 7.74 32.12
CA GLN A 125 56.82 7.58 33.04
C GLN A 125 56.51 6.59 34.19
N ALA A 126 57.57 5.94 34.64
CA ALA A 126 57.66 4.82 35.56
C ALA A 126 57.78 5.23 37.04
N GLY A 127 57.61 4.25 37.95
CA GLY A 127 58.01 4.31 39.35
C GLY A 127 57.94 2.94 40.00
N ALA A 128 59.11 2.40 40.35
CA ALA A 128 59.35 1.07 40.94
C ALA A 128 59.10 1.03 42.46
N PHE A 129 58.82 -0.17 43.02
CA PHE A 129 59.39 -0.60 44.30
C PHE A 129 59.32 -2.12 44.51
N GLU A 130 60.28 -2.63 45.29
CA GLU A 130 60.86 -3.98 45.32
C GLU A 130 60.15 -5.08 46.14
N LEU A 131 60.71 -6.28 45.96
CA LEU A 131 60.44 -7.65 46.42
C LEU A 131 60.56 -7.95 47.92
N ARG A 132 59.89 -9.03 48.38
CA ARG A 132 60.31 -10.16 49.26
C ARG A 132 59.04 -10.84 49.82
N GLY A 133 58.86 -12.15 49.99
CA GLY A 133 59.62 -13.37 49.73
C GLY A 133 58.66 -14.57 49.95
N ALA A 134 59.01 -15.75 49.44
CA ALA A 134 58.31 -17.03 49.67
C ALA A 134 58.72 -17.65 51.04
N PRO A 135 58.06 -18.70 51.61
CA PRO A 135 58.06 -20.04 50.99
C PRO A 135 56.79 -20.94 51.15
N ALA A 136 56.77 -21.93 50.25
CA ALA A 136 56.12 -23.24 50.12
C ALA A 136 55.23 -23.87 51.23
N GLY A 137 54.18 -24.60 50.80
CA GLY A 137 53.60 -25.72 51.56
C GLY A 137 52.27 -26.33 51.07
N ARG A 138 52.33 -27.31 50.15
CA ARG A 138 51.46 -28.53 49.99
C ARG A 138 49.95 -28.45 49.62
N ARG A 139 49.66 -29.14 48.49
CA ARG A 139 48.56 -30.13 48.16
C ARG A 139 47.11 -29.66 48.39
N LEU A 140 46.14 -29.80 47.48
CA LEU A 140 45.67 -31.01 46.78
C LEU A 140 44.51 -30.61 45.82
N GLY A 141 44.29 -31.35 44.72
CA GLY A 141 42.94 -31.53 44.15
C GLY A 141 42.65 -30.90 42.78
N CYS A 142 42.45 -31.78 41.78
CA CYS A 142 41.43 -31.77 40.71
C CYS A 142 41.03 -30.41 40.07
N LEU A 143 40.98 -30.21 38.76
CA LEU A 143 40.29 -31.01 37.74
C LEU A 143 40.70 -30.52 36.33
N LEU A 144 40.67 -31.41 35.36
CA LEU A 144 41.02 -31.19 33.95
C LEU A 144 40.14 -30.11 33.29
N ALA A 145 40.73 -28.97 32.89
CA ALA A 145 40.14 -28.07 31.91
C ALA A 145 40.49 -28.55 30.50
N ARG A 146 39.68 -29.47 29.96
CA ARG A 146 39.63 -29.71 28.52
C ARG A 146 38.95 -28.49 27.88
N HIS A 147 39.61 -27.90 26.88
CA HIS A 147 39.01 -26.90 26.01
C HIS A 147 37.75 -27.47 25.34
N ALA A 148 36.60 -27.23 25.95
CA ALA A 148 35.32 -27.31 25.27
C ALA A 148 35.26 -26.13 24.31
N ARG A 149 35.26 -26.41 23.00
CA ARG A 149 34.76 -25.47 22.00
C ARG A 149 33.37 -25.03 22.46
N GLN A 150 33.20 -23.72 22.65
CA GLN A 150 31.88 -23.15 22.82
C GLN A 150 31.05 -23.53 21.59
N PRO A 151 29.93 -24.24 21.73
CA PRO A 151 28.97 -24.33 20.65
C PRO A 151 28.44 -22.91 20.40
N ASN A 152 28.35 -22.53 19.13
CA ASN A 152 27.61 -21.36 18.71
C ASN A 152 26.16 -21.53 19.21
N ASP A 153 25.81 -20.87 20.30
CA ASP A 153 24.42 -20.59 20.65
C ASP A 153 23.90 -19.48 19.73
N ALA A 154 23.87 -19.76 18.43
CA ALA A 154 22.77 -19.31 17.59
C ALA A 154 21.72 -20.41 17.76
N ALA A 155 20.94 -20.33 18.83
CA ALA A 155 19.67 -21.03 18.87
C ALA A 155 18.90 -20.53 17.65
N THR A 156 18.91 -21.29 16.57
CA THR A 156 17.92 -21.19 15.51
C THR A 156 16.58 -21.32 16.22
N VAL A 157 15.93 -20.18 16.44
CA VAL A 157 14.51 -20.16 16.77
C VAL A 157 13.87 -21.04 15.71
N ALA A 158 13.22 -22.13 16.11
CA ALA A 158 12.52 -22.98 15.16
C ALA A 158 11.58 -22.07 14.35
N GLY A 159 11.82 -21.98 13.04
CA GLY A 159 11.09 -21.03 12.22
C GLY A 159 9.61 -21.35 12.25
N VAL A 160 8.78 -20.42 12.73
CA VAL A 160 7.32 -20.54 12.60
C VAL A 160 6.90 -20.43 11.13
N ARG A 161 5.83 -21.14 10.78
CA ARG A 161 5.19 -21.09 9.47
C ARG A 161 4.13 -20.00 9.44
N ILE A 162 4.31 -19.04 8.55
CA ILE A 162 3.54 -17.81 8.48
C ILE A 162 2.81 -17.72 7.15
N LEU A 163 1.49 -17.55 7.21
CA LEU A 163 0.71 -17.08 6.07
C LEU A 163 0.65 -15.54 6.14
N LEU A 164 1.19 -14.88 5.12
CA LEU A 164 1.21 -13.43 5.02
C LEU A 164 0.23 -12.97 3.92
N LEU A 165 -0.90 -12.39 4.31
CA LEU A 165 -1.83 -11.79 3.34
C LEU A 165 -1.28 -10.43 2.91
N GLY A 166 -0.95 -10.31 1.61
CA GLY A 166 -0.11 -9.22 1.12
C GLY A 166 -0.78 -8.26 0.13
N GLY A 167 0.06 -7.50 -0.56
CA GLY A 167 -0.33 -6.48 -1.56
C GLY A 167 0.03 -5.04 -1.18
N THR A 168 0.69 -4.84 -0.04
CA THR A 168 1.19 -3.54 0.43
C THR A 168 2.72 -3.50 0.41
N SER A 169 3.30 -2.30 0.57
CA SER A 169 4.74 -2.14 0.80
C SER A 169 5.19 -2.82 2.10
N GLU A 170 4.38 -2.68 3.15
CA GLU A 170 4.63 -3.24 4.48
C GLU A 170 4.64 -4.76 4.46
N ALA A 171 3.74 -5.40 3.70
CA ALA A 171 3.76 -6.84 3.50
C ALA A 171 5.06 -7.31 2.83
N ARG A 172 5.56 -6.58 1.84
CA ARG A 172 6.82 -6.93 1.17
C ARG A 172 8.02 -6.79 2.10
N GLU A 173 8.10 -5.67 2.81
CA GLU A 173 9.15 -5.44 3.82
C GLU A 173 9.13 -6.52 4.90
N LEU A 174 7.94 -6.87 5.39
CA LEU A 174 7.77 -7.91 6.40
C LEU A 174 8.19 -9.29 5.88
N ALA A 175 7.81 -9.65 4.64
CA ALA A 175 8.22 -10.92 4.03
C ALA A 175 9.76 -11.06 4.00
N THR A 176 10.46 -10.05 3.48
CA THR A 176 11.93 -10.02 3.46
C THR A 176 12.53 -10.20 4.86
N ARG A 177 12.00 -9.48 5.87
CA ARG A 177 12.52 -9.59 7.24
C ARG A 177 12.26 -10.95 7.87
N LEU A 178 11.07 -11.52 7.67
CA LEU A 178 10.71 -12.83 8.22
C LEU A 178 11.55 -13.95 7.60
N VAL A 179 11.73 -13.95 6.28
CA VAL A 179 12.59 -14.92 5.58
C VAL A 179 14.04 -14.78 6.05
N ALA A 180 14.56 -13.55 6.17
CA ALA A 180 15.91 -13.31 6.68
C ALA A 180 16.10 -13.76 8.15
N SER A 181 15.03 -13.80 8.94
CA SER A 181 15.01 -14.33 10.31
C SER A 181 14.83 -15.84 10.40
N GLY A 182 14.68 -16.55 9.27
CA GLY A 182 14.59 -18.01 9.21
C GLY A 182 13.17 -18.57 9.35
N HIS A 183 12.13 -17.75 9.21
CA HIS A 183 10.73 -18.20 9.21
C HIS A 183 10.31 -18.78 7.85
N GLU A 184 9.38 -19.74 7.87
CA GLU A 184 8.75 -20.25 6.64
C GLU A 184 7.60 -19.32 6.26
N VAL A 185 7.75 -18.53 5.19
CA VAL A 185 6.77 -17.51 4.81
C VAL A 185 6.11 -17.86 3.49
N VAL A 186 4.77 -17.94 3.50
CA VAL A 186 3.95 -17.99 2.29
C VAL A 186 3.20 -16.67 2.14
N SER A 187 3.56 -15.87 1.15
CA SER A 187 2.84 -14.65 0.80
C SER A 187 1.63 -14.97 -0.09
N SER A 188 0.45 -14.48 0.29
CA SER A 188 -0.79 -14.64 -0.48
C SER A 188 -1.19 -13.33 -1.15
N LEU A 189 -1.26 -13.33 -2.48
CA LEU A 189 -1.65 -12.19 -3.30
C LEU A 189 -2.99 -12.43 -3.98
N ALA A 190 -3.84 -11.41 -4.02
CA ALA A 190 -5.16 -11.50 -4.64
C ALA A 190 -5.13 -11.61 -6.19
N GLY A 191 -3.97 -11.46 -6.84
CA GLY A 191 -3.86 -11.49 -8.30
C GLY A 191 -4.53 -10.32 -9.02
N ARG A 192 -4.77 -9.19 -8.32
CA ARG A 192 -5.50 -8.03 -8.85
C ARG A 192 -4.68 -7.14 -9.77
N VAL A 193 -3.37 -7.36 -9.80
CA VAL A 193 -2.40 -6.65 -10.63
C VAL A 193 -1.79 -7.63 -11.62
N SER A 194 -1.73 -7.24 -12.89
CA SER A 194 -1.26 -8.11 -14.00
C SER A 194 0.20 -8.56 -13.83
N ASN A 195 1.07 -7.68 -13.34
CA ASN A 195 2.49 -7.95 -13.08
C ASN A 195 2.90 -7.42 -11.69
N PRO A 196 2.62 -8.15 -10.60
CA PRO A 196 2.97 -7.72 -9.25
C PRO A 196 4.44 -7.99 -8.94
N ASP A 197 5.11 -7.05 -8.29
CA ASP A 197 6.44 -7.29 -7.71
C ASP A 197 6.30 -8.33 -6.60
N LEU A 198 6.89 -9.51 -6.82
CA LEU A 198 6.77 -10.66 -5.93
C LEU A 198 7.64 -10.48 -4.68
N PRO A 199 7.11 -10.78 -3.47
CA PRO A 199 7.91 -10.76 -2.26
C PRO A 199 8.90 -11.93 -2.22
N GLU A 200 9.88 -11.83 -1.32
CA GLU A 200 10.73 -12.96 -0.95
C GLU A 200 9.92 -14.06 -0.26
N GLY A 201 10.40 -15.30 -0.35
CA GLY A 201 9.71 -16.49 0.13
C GLY A 201 8.79 -17.14 -0.91
N ASP A 202 7.95 -18.06 -0.44
CA ASP A 202 6.96 -18.74 -1.27
C ASP A 202 5.77 -17.82 -1.52
N VAL A 203 5.18 -17.91 -2.72
CA VAL A 203 4.05 -17.06 -3.11
C VAL A 203 2.91 -17.90 -3.64
N ARG A 204 1.71 -17.65 -3.12
CA ARG A 204 0.44 -18.11 -3.71
C ARG A 204 -0.35 -16.94 -4.28
N VAL A 205 -1.09 -17.22 -5.35
CA VAL A 205 -1.97 -16.25 -6.00
C VAL A 205 -3.37 -16.84 -6.12
N GLY A 206 -4.37 -16.10 -5.65
CA GLY A 206 -5.78 -16.50 -5.75
C GLY A 206 -6.53 -16.40 -4.43
N GLY A 207 -7.85 -16.59 -4.50
CA GLY A 207 -8.72 -16.62 -3.34
C GLY A 207 -8.58 -17.91 -2.53
N PHE A 208 -9.14 -17.89 -1.32
CA PHE A 208 -9.23 -19.06 -0.44
C PHE A 208 -10.62 -19.71 -0.45
N GLY A 209 -11.62 -19.13 -1.13
CA GLY A 209 -13.00 -19.63 -1.07
C GLY A 209 -13.79 -19.15 0.15
N GLY A 210 -13.48 -17.97 0.69
CA GLY A 210 -14.14 -17.42 1.88
C GLY A 210 -13.39 -17.72 3.19
N PRO A 211 -14.02 -17.47 4.35
CA PRO A 211 -13.41 -17.74 5.66
C PRO A 211 -13.18 -19.24 5.89
N ASP A 212 -14.14 -20.11 5.54
CA ASP A 212 -14.03 -21.55 5.75
C ASP A 212 -12.87 -22.17 4.94
N GLY A 213 -12.74 -21.76 3.67
CA GLY A 213 -11.63 -22.24 2.84
C GLY A 213 -10.27 -21.68 3.28
N LEU A 214 -10.24 -20.48 3.88
CA LEU A 214 -9.03 -19.98 4.54
C LEU A 214 -8.71 -20.78 5.80
N ALA A 215 -9.70 -21.14 6.62
CA ALA A 215 -9.51 -21.97 7.81
C ALA A 215 -9.01 -23.38 7.46
N ALA A 216 -9.56 -23.98 6.40
CA ALA A 216 -9.06 -25.25 5.86
C ALA A 216 -7.59 -25.13 5.47
N TYR A 217 -7.22 -24.09 4.72
CA TYR A 217 -5.83 -23.83 4.35
C TYR A 217 -4.91 -23.67 5.57
N LEU A 218 -5.31 -22.88 6.58
CA LEU A 218 -4.52 -22.69 7.80
C LEU A 218 -4.24 -24.02 8.50
N THR A 219 -5.23 -24.92 8.54
CA THR A 219 -5.13 -26.24 9.17
C THR A 219 -4.27 -27.20 8.36
N GLU A 220 -4.54 -27.32 7.06
CA GLU A 220 -3.86 -28.24 6.15
C GLU A 220 -2.37 -27.92 6.02
N GLU A 221 -2.04 -26.63 5.87
CA GLU A 221 -0.67 -26.15 5.73
C GLU A 221 0.04 -25.97 7.07
N LYS A 222 -0.64 -26.23 8.20
CA LYS A 222 -0.12 -26.09 9.57
C LYS A 222 0.48 -24.70 9.81
N VAL A 223 -0.30 -23.67 9.50
CA VAL A 223 0.11 -22.28 9.68
C VAL A 223 0.09 -21.95 11.17
N ASP A 224 1.23 -21.53 11.72
CA ASP A 224 1.36 -21.12 13.12
C ASP A 224 0.82 -19.70 13.33
N ALA A 225 1.05 -18.81 12.36
CA ALA A 225 0.60 -17.42 12.42
C ALA A 225 0.06 -16.91 11.07
N LEU A 226 -1.07 -16.22 11.15
CA LEU A 226 -1.67 -15.45 10.06
C LEU A 226 -1.40 -13.96 10.26
N VAL A 227 -0.64 -13.36 9.36
CA VAL A 227 -0.43 -11.91 9.35
C VAL A 227 -1.23 -11.29 8.21
N ASP A 228 -2.24 -10.51 8.55
CA ASP A 228 -2.96 -9.66 7.59
C ASP A 228 -2.22 -8.34 7.41
N ALA A 229 -1.47 -8.23 6.32
CA ALA A 229 -0.81 -7.00 5.88
C ALA A 229 -1.43 -6.48 4.57
N THR A 230 -2.71 -6.75 4.33
CA THR A 230 -3.43 -6.29 3.15
C THR A 230 -3.70 -4.78 3.20
N HIS A 231 -4.12 -4.19 2.08
CA HIS A 231 -4.44 -2.76 2.03
C HIS A 231 -5.59 -2.44 2.99
N PRO A 232 -5.62 -1.30 3.71
CA PRO A 232 -6.67 -0.95 4.69
C PRO A 232 -8.13 -0.94 4.17
N PHE A 233 -8.34 -1.08 2.86
CA PHE A 233 -9.64 -1.15 2.17
C PHE A 233 -9.94 -2.55 1.62
N ALA A 234 -9.13 -3.55 1.97
CA ALA A 234 -9.33 -4.95 1.61
C ALA A 234 -10.25 -5.66 2.62
N GLU A 235 -11.36 -5.00 2.98
CA GLU A 235 -12.26 -5.38 4.08
C GLU A 235 -12.67 -6.86 4.07
N HIS A 236 -13.09 -7.38 2.92
CA HIS A 236 -13.55 -8.76 2.82
C HIS A 236 -12.48 -9.79 3.20
N ILE A 237 -11.23 -9.62 2.76
CA ILE A 237 -10.17 -10.58 3.10
C ILE A 237 -9.72 -10.42 4.55
N SER A 238 -9.70 -9.20 5.08
CA SER A 238 -9.43 -8.96 6.51
C SER A 238 -10.48 -9.58 7.43
N ALA A 239 -11.77 -9.45 7.06
CA ALA A 239 -12.86 -10.09 7.79
C ALA A 239 -12.76 -11.62 7.72
N ASN A 240 -12.44 -12.18 6.55
CA ASN A 240 -12.23 -13.61 6.39
C ASN A 240 -11.02 -14.12 7.19
N ALA A 241 -9.92 -13.37 7.22
CA ALA A 241 -8.72 -13.68 7.98
C ALA A 241 -9.01 -13.76 9.48
N TYR A 242 -9.72 -12.77 10.00
CA TYR A 242 -10.13 -12.75 11.40
C TYR A 242 -11.02 -13.95 11.75
N ALA A 243 -12.04 -14.24 10.94
CA ALA A 243 -12.95 -15.36 11.16
C ALA A 243 -12.23 -16.72 11.10
N ALA A 244 -11.38 -16.93 10.09
CA ALA A 244 -10.64 -18.18 9.91
C ALA A 244 -9.63 -18.44 11.03
N ALA A 245 -8.93 -17.39 11.49
CA ALA A 245 -8.03 -17.48 12.62
C ALA A 245 -8.77 -17.83 13.92
N ALA A 246 -9.91 -17.18 14.18
CA ALA A 246 -10.74 -17.49 15.33
C ALA A 246 -11.26 -18.94 15.31
N GLN A 247 -11.64 -19.45 14.14
CA GLN A 247 -12.11 -20.82 13.96
C GLN A 247 -11.03 -21.89 14.22
N THR A 248 -9.78 -21.60 13.84
CA THR A 248 -8.67 -22.55 13.91
C THR A 248 -7.82 -22.39 15.18
N GLY A 249 -7.98 -21.28 15.90
CA GLY A 249 -7.09 -20.91 17.00
C GLY A 249 -5.70 -20.41 16.52
N THR A 250 -5.53 -20.16 15.22
CA THR A 250 -4.27 -19.64 14.66
C THR A 250 -4.01 -18.23 15.17
N MET A 251 -2.77 -17.92 15.56
CA MET A 251 -2.38 -16.56 15.94
C MET A 251 -2.65 -15.59 14.78
N HIS A 252 -3.35 -14.49 15.03
CA HIS A 252 -3.68 -13.50 14.00
C HIS A 252 -3.21 -12.10 14.38
N LEU A 253 -2.46 -11.48 13.48
CA LEU A 253 -2.03 -10.08 13.58
C LEU A 253 -2.51 -9.29 12.37
N LEU A 254 -3.20 -8.17 12.63
CA LEU A 254 -3.58 -7.21 11.60
C LEU A 254 -2.56 -6.06 11.58
N LEU A 255 -1.68 -6.06 10.57
CA LEU A 255 -0.73 -4.98 10.34
C LEU A 255 -1.41 -3.80 9.65
N ARG A 256 -1.74 -2.76 10.43
CA ARG A 256 -2.42 -1.55 9.95
C ARG A 256 -1.71 -0.29 10.41
N ARG A 257 -0.95 0.32 9.50
CA ARG A 257 -0.31 1.63 9.73
C ARG A 257 -1.32 2.74 10.10
N PRO A 258 -0.91 3.80 10.81
CA PRO A 258 -1.80 4.90 11.21
C PRO A 258 -2.55 5.58 10.06
N GLY A 259 -3.69 6.17 10.42
CA GLY A 259 -4.52 7.08 9.61
C GLY A 259 -3.75 8.25 9.00
N PHE A 260 -4.33 8.90 7.99
CA PHE A 260 -3.92 10.26 7.68
C PHE A 260 -4.17 11.18 8.87
N PRO A 261 -3.26 12.12 9.16
CA PRO A 261 -3.53 13.12 10.18
C PRO A 261 -4.76 13.93 9.79
N ARG A 262 -5.62 14.22 10.75
CA ARG A 262 -6.81 15.04 10.51
C ARG A 262 -6.38 16.45 10.10
N HIS A 263 -7.00 16.98 9.06
CA HIS A 263 -6.80 18.34 8.60
C HIS A 263 -8.16 19.03 8.43
N PRO A 264 -8.33 20.30 8.83
CA PRO A 264 -9.60 21.01 8.71
C PRO A 264 -10.10 21.15 7.26
N GLU A 265 -9.20 21.09 6.28
CA GLU A 265 -9.53 21.18 4.85
C GLU A 265 -9.99 19.84 4.25
N TYR A 266 -9.92 18.75 5.03
CA TYR A 266 -10.35 17.43 4.55
C TYR A 266 -11.85 17.24 4.79
N VAL A 267 -12.57 16.91 3.72
CA VAL A 267 -13.94 16.41 3.80
C VAL A 267 -13.88 14.90 3.94
N VAL A 268 -14.09 14.40 5.16
CA VAL A 268 -14.07 12.96 5.43
C VAL A 268 -15.46 12.38 5.17
N VAL A 269 -15.53 11.35 4.33
CA VAL A 269 -16.78 10.70 3.90
C VAL A 269 -16.72 9.19 4.17
N PRO A 270 -17.84 8.50 4.44
CA PRO A 270 -17.83 7.09 4.85
C PRO A 270 -17.40 6.14 3.73
N ASP A 271 -17.71 6.46 2.48
CA ASP A 271 -17.49 5.57 1.34
C ASP A 271 -17.32 6.35 0.02
N VAL A 272 -17.09 5.62 -1.08
CA VAL A 272 -16.88 6.21 -2.41
C VAL A 272 -18.14 6.83 -3.02
N HIS A 273 -19.33 6.39 -2.62
CA HIS A 273 -20.59 6.97 -3.09
C HIS A 273 -20.81 8.32 -2.42
N ALA A 274 -20.60 8.42 -1.11
CA ALA A 274 -20.60 9.68 -0.40
C ALA A 274 -19.50 10.64 -0.92
N ALA A 275 -18.37 10.11 -1.38
CA ALA A 275 -17.34 10.92 -2.06
C ALA A 275 -17.83 11.50 -3.40
N ALA A 276 -18.57 10.72 -4.18
CA ALA A 276 -19.16 11.16 -5.43
C ALA A 276 -20.19 12.29 -5.20
N GLU A 277 -21.06 12.14 -4.19
CA GLU A 277 -22.05 13.16 -3.82
C GLU A 277 -21.45 14.43 -3.23
N ALA A 278 -20.22 14.37 -2.68
CA ALA A 278 -19.51 15.53 -2.15
C ALA A 278 -18.81 16.38 -3.24
N ILE A 279 -18.77 15.92 -4.49
CA ILE A 279 -18.13 16.65 -5.59
C ILE A 279 -18.99 17.83 -6.03
N THR A 280 -18.35 18.98 -6.19
CA THR A 280 -19.01 20.16 -6.78
C THR A 280 -19.16 19.97 -8.30
N PRO A 281 -20.36 20.15 -8.89
CA PRO A 281 -20.53 20.06 -10.33
C PRO A 281 -19.60 21.01 -11.11
N GLY A 282 -19.04 20.52 -12.22
CA GLY A 282 -18.08 21.23 -13.06
C GLY A 282 -16.63 21.20 -12.57
N SER A 283 -16.34 20.52 -11.45
CA SER A 283 -14.97 20.35 -10.93
C SER A 283 -14.07 19.50 -11.84
N THR A 284 -12.76 19.69 -11.70
CA THR A 284 -11.76 18.73 -12.18
C THR A 284 -11.19 17.95 -11.01
N VAL A 285 -11.53 16.66 -10.97
CA VAL A 285 -11.35 15.78 -9.82
C VAL A 285 -10.26 14.76 -10.09
N PHE A 286 -9.26 14.69 -9.20
CA PHE A 286 -8.24 13.66 -9.23
C PHE A 286 -8.63 12.47 -8.34
N LEU A 287 -8.93 11.32 -8.96
CA LEU A 287 -9.28 10.08 -8.28
C LEU A 287 -8.02 9.22 -8.05
N THR A 288 -7.68 9.03 -6.79
CA THR A 288 -6.57 8.16 -6.33
C THR A 288 -7.07 6.95 -5.53
N ILE A 289 -8.26 6.45 -5.88
CA ILE A 289 -8.98 5.39 -5.17
C ILE A 289 -8.74 3.98 -5.73
N GLY A 290 -7.90 3.87 -6.76
CA GLY A 290 -7.65 2.65 -7.53
C GLY A 290 -8.77 2.34 -8.54
N ARG A 291 -8.66 1.22 -9.26
CA ARG A 291 -9.52 0.93 -10.42
C ARG A 291 -10.93 0.43 -10.11
N GLN A 292 -11.12 -0.21 -8.96
CA GLN A 292 -12.33 -1.04 -8.70
C GLN A 292 -13.61 -0.23 -8.47
N GLN A 293 -13.49 1.02 -8.03
CA GLN A 293 -14.64 1.83 -7.56
C GLN A 293 -14.82 3.12 -8.37
N VAL A 294 -14.14 3.23 -9.52
CA VAL A 294 -14.19 4.41 -10.38
C VAL A 294 -15.58 4.59 -11.00
N SER A 295 -16.30 3.48 -11.27
CA SER A 295 -17.65 3.51 -11.83
C SER A 295 -18.68 4.25 -10.96
N ALA A 296 -18.44 4.35 -9.64
CA ALA A 296 -19.29 5.10 -8.72
C ALA A 296 -19.38 6.61 -9.03
N PHE A 297 -18.49 7.12 -9.88
CA PHE A 297 -18.43 8.53 -10.29
C PHE A 297 -19.05 8.77 -11.67
N GLY A 298 -19.61 7.74 -12.32
CA GLY A 298 -20.10 7.81 -13.70
C GLY A 298 -21.27 8.77 -13.92
N HIS A 299 -22.05 9.06 -12.88
CA HIS A 299 -23.20 9.98 -12.92
C HIS A 299 -22.86 11.43 -12.55
N VAL A 300 -21.63 11.70 -12.12
CA VAL A 300 -21.23 13.01 -11.60
C VAL A 300 -20.82 13.94 -12.75
N ASP A 301 -21.37 15.15 -12.77
CA ASP A 301 -20.95 16.21 -13.69
C ASP A 301 -19.59 16.79 -13.29
N ALA A 302 -18.51 16.13 -13.68
CA ALA A 302 -17.13 16.54 -13.43
C ALA A 302 -16.17 15.94 -14.46
N LYS A 303 -14.97 16.51 -14.56
CA LYS A 303 -13.85 15.92 -15.31
C LYS A 303 -12.98 15.11 -14.37
N PHE A 304 -12.67 13.88 -14.71
CA PHE A 304 -11.91 12.97 -13.84
C PHE A 304 -10.50 12.71 -14.35
N VAL A 305 -9.49 13.05 -13.56
CA VAL A 305 -8.15 12.49 -13.70
C VAL A 305 -8.12 11.22 -12.86
N ILE A 306 -7.87 10.06 -13.44
CA ILE A 306 -7.95 8.78 -12.75
C ILE A 306 -6.57 8.15 -12.77
N ARG A 307 -6.00 7.89 -11.59
CA ARG A 307 -4.75 7.13 -11.50
C ARG A 307 -4.98 5.71 -11.02
N ALA A 308 -4.51 4.75 -11.82
CA ALA A 308 -4.61 3.33 -11.52
C ALA A 308 -3.39 2.58 -12.06
N ILE A 309 -3.09 1.38 -11.52
CA ILE A 309 -2.03 0.52 -12.04
C ILE A 309 -2.49 -0.17 -13.33
N ASP A 310 -3.63 -0.86 -13.25
CA ASP A 310 -4.31 -1.46 -14.39
C ASP A 310 -5.61 -0.68 -14.68
N PRO A 311 -6.05 -0.62 -15.95
CA PRO A 311 -7.24 0.15 -16.32
C PRO A 311 -8.51 -0.35 -15.61
N PRO A 312 -9.41 0.57 -15.18
CA PRO A 312 -10.78 0.23 -14.79
C PRO A 312 -11.56 -0.39 -15.94
N SER A 313 -12.51 -1.29 -15.63
CA SER A 313 -13.40 -1.87 -16.64
C SER A 313 -14.50 -0.90 -17.10
N VAL A 314 -14.85 0.08 -16.25
CA VAL A 314 -15.85 1.10 -16.52
C VAL A 314 -15.30 2.44 -16.07
N LEU A 315 -15.40 3.45 -16.94
CA LEU A 315 -14.85 4.80 -16.74
C LEU A 315 -15.97 5.84 -16.87
N PRO A 316 -15.94 6.93 -16.08
CA PRO A 316 -16.82 8.07 -16.24
C PRO A 316 -16.71 8.68 -17.64
N PRO A 317 -17.75 9.31 -18.20
CA PRO A 317 -17.72 9.84 -19.56
C PRO A 317 -16.59 10.84 -19.84
N HIS A 318 -16.32 11.74 -18.89
CA HIS A 318 -15.29 12.77 -19.01
C HIS A 318 -14.08 12.42 -18.14
N HIS A 319 -13.09 11.75 -18.71
CA HIS A 319 -11.92 11.32 -17.96
C HIS A 319 -10.60 11.42 -18.72
N VAL A 320 -9.51 11.43 -17.95
CA VAL A 320 -8.15 11.16 -18.37
C VAL A 320 -7.64 10.02 -17.48
N LEU A 321 -7.19 8.92 -18.09
CA LEU A 321 -6.61 7.79 -17.37
C LEU A 321 -5.08 7.92 -17.34
N VAL A 322 -4.51 7.89 -16.14
CA VAL A 322 -3.07 7.85 -15.88
C VAL A 322 -2.73 6.47 -15.34
N LEU A 323 -2.13 5.63 -16.19
CA LEU A 323 -1.65 4.31 -15.79
C LEU A 323 -0.26 4.43 -15.20
N ASP A 324 -0.15 4.26 -13.89
CA ASP A 324 1.10 4.48 -13.17
C ASP A 324 1.14 3.71 -11.85
N ARG A 325 2.35 3.42 -11.38
CA ARG A 325 2.62 2.70 -10.13
C ARG A 325 3.61 3.50 -9.29
N GLY A 326 3.21 3.78 -8.04
CA GLY A 326 4.04 4.52 -7.10
C GLY A 326 5.29 3.75 -6.62
N PRO A 327 6.11 4.36 -5.75
CA PRO A 327 5.83 5.62 -5.03
C PRO A 327 5.84 6.85 -5.94
N PHE A 328 5.08 7.88 -5.58
CA PHE A 328 4.95 9.13 -6.34
C PHE A 328 5.65 10.28 -5.62
N ALA A 329 6.48 11.04 -6.34
CA ALA A 329 7.20 12.17 -5.76
C ALA A 329 6.30 13.41 -5.63
N PHE A 330 6.60 14.27 -4.65
CA PHE A 330 5.85 15.50 -4.41
C PHE A 330 5.79 16.43 -5.63
N ASP A 331 6.92 16.65 -6.31
CA ASP A 331 6.99 17.54 -7.48
C ASP A 331 6.18 16.98 -8.66
N GLU A 332 6.17 15.66 -8.84
CA GLU A 332 5.37 14.97 -9.87
C GLU A 332 3.86 15.10 -9.59
N GLU A 333 3.44 15.03 -8.32
CA GLU A 333 2.05 15.27 -7.91
C GLU A 333 1.61 16.70 -8.22
N ILE A 334 2.45 17.70 -7.91
CA ILE A 334 2.18 19.11 -8.24
C ILE A 334 2.03 19.28 -9.75
N GLU A 335 2.97 18.75 -10.54
CA GLU A 335 2.96 18.89 -11.98
C GLU A 335 1.71 18.24 -12.59
N LEU A 336 1.35 17.03 -12.16
CA LEU A 336 0.17 16.32 -12.64
C LEU A 336 -1.11 17.10 -12.31
N MET A 337 -1.27 17.54 -11.06
CA MET A 337 -2.45 18.30 -10.65
C MET A 337 -2.58 19.62 -11.42
N GLN A 338 -1.48 20.34 -11.63
CA GLN A 338 -1.48 21.59 -12.40
C GLN A 338 -1.76 21.36 -13.88
N ARG A 339 -1.10 20.38 -14.50
CA ARG A 339 -1.25 20.03 -15.93
C ARG A 339 -2.71 19.77 -16.29
N HIS A 340 -3.44 19.10 -15.40
CA HIS A 340 -4.85 18.77 -15.62
C HIS A 340 -5.82 19.80 -15.02
N GLY A 341 -5.33 20.84 -14.32
CA GLY A 341 -6.19 21.84 -13.70
C GLY A 341 -7.06 21.27 -12.59
N VAL A 342 -6.54 20.31 -11.82
CA VAL A 342 -7.26 19.66 -10.71
C VAL A 342 -7.60 20.70 -9.64
N ASP A 343 -8.85 20.70 -9.19
CA ASP A 343 -9.35 21.52 -8.07
C ASP A 343 -9.76 20.67 -6.85
N THR A 344 -10.00 19.37 -7.06
CA THR A 344 -10.47 18.44 -6.02
C THR A 344 -9.68 17.14 -6.07
N LEU A 345 -9.14 16.69 -4.93
CA LEU A 345 -8.53 15.37 -4.76
C LEU A 345 -9.50 14.44 -4.02
N VAL A 346 -9.84 13.30 -4.61
CA VAL A 346 -10.52 12.20 -3.91
C VAL A 346 -9.52 11.09 -3.65
N THR A 347 -9.35 10.73 -2.38
CA THR A 347 -8.42 9.68 -1.95
C THR A 347 -9.04 8.79 -0.89
N LYS A 348 -8.55 7.56 -0.80
CA LYS A 348 -8.76 6.68 0.35
C LYS A 348 -7.76 7.04 1.45
N ASP A 349 -8.18 6.99 2.71
CA ASP A 349 -7.27 7.01 3.85
C ASP A 349 -6.46 5.71 3.91
N SER A 350 -5.46 5.62 3.05
CA SER A 350 -4.56 4.49 2.93
C SER A 350 -3.42 4.56 3.95
N GLY A 351 -3.17 5.72 4.56
CA GLY A 351 -2.08 5.93 5.52
C GLY A 351 -0.68 5.82 4.91
N GLY A 352 0.32 5.93 5.79
CA GLY A 352 1.73 5.72 5.44
C GLY A 352 2.38 6.88 4.68
N ALA A 353 3.70 6.98 4.79
CA ALA A 353 4.49 8.05 4.18
C ALA A 353 4.42 8.04 2.64
N ALA A 354 4.33 6.85 2.02
CA ALA A 354 4.29 6.68 0.57
C ALA A 354 3.04 7.32 -0.10
N THR A 355 2.02 7.70 0.67
CA THR A 355 0.78 8.27 0.14
C THR A 355 0.57 9.73 0.55
N ALA A 356 1.54 10.34 1.25
CA ALA A 356 1.52 11.71 1.75
C ALA A 356 1.76 12.76 0.65
N ALA A 357 2.57 12.44 -0.37
CA ALA A 357 2.97 13.38 -1.41
C ALA A 357 1.78 14.09 -2.08
N LYS A 358 0.73 13.34 -2.44
CA LYS A 358 -0.49 13.92 -3.04
C LYS A 358 -1.28 14.83 -2.10
N LEU A 359 -1.27 14.54 -0.80
CA LEU A 359 -1.96 15.37 0.20
C LEU A 359 -1.21 16.68 0.42
N GLU A 360 0.12 16.60 0.50
CA GLU A 360 0.99 17.77 0.57
C GLU A 360 0.84 18.64 -0.68
N ALA A 361 0.82 18.01 -1.87
CA ALA A 361 0.63 18.70 -3.13
C ALA A 361 -0.75 19.39 -3.20
N ALA A 362 -1.81 18.68 -2.80
CA ALA A 362 -3.16 19.23 -2.74
C ALA A 362 -3.25 20.43 -1.77
N SER A 363 -2.62 20.34 -0.60
CA SER A 363 -2.55 21.45 0.35
C SER A 363 -1.79 22.65 -0.23
N GLN A 364 -0.64 22.43 -0.88
CA GLN A 364 0.14 23.50 -1.51
C GLN A 364 -0.63 24.22 -2.62
N LEU A 365 -1.43 23.48 -3.40
CA LEU A 365 -2.27 24.03 -4.47
C LEU A 365 -3.60 24.61 -3.95
N GLY A 366 -3.97 24.34 -2.69
CA GLY A 366 -5.22 24.78 -2.08
C GLY A 366 -6.44 24.05 -2.65
N LEU A 367 -6.29 22.76 -2.94
CA LEU A 367 -7.36 21.90 -3.47
C LEU A 367 -8.31 21.46 -2.36
N THR A 368 -9.57 21.22 -2.72
CA THR A 368 -10.48 20.47 -1.84
C THR A 368 -10.00 19.02 -1.76
N VAL A 369 -9.88 18.47 -0.55
CA VAL A 369 -9.51 17.05 -0.38
C VAL A 369 -10.68 16.29 0.24
N ILE A 370 -11.22 15.35 -0.53
CA ILE A 370 -12.23 14.40 -0.07
C ILE A 370 -11.53 13.10 0.30
N VAL A 371 -11.63 12.72 1.57
CA VAL A 371 -10.98 11.53 2.11
C VAL A 371 -12.06 10.48 2.42
N VAL A 372 -12.02 9.37 1.69
CA VAL A 372 -12.84 8.19 2.02
C VAL A 372 -12.27 7.56 3.28
N ALA A 373 -13.11 7.44 4.30
CA ALA A 373 -12.79 6.85 5.58
C ALA A 373 -12.44 5.37 5.45
N ARG A 374 -11.62 4.90 6.37
CA ARG A 374 -11.26 3.49 6.47
C ARG A 374 -12.45 2.66 6.93
N PRO A 375 -12.65 1.46 6.37
CA PRO A 375 -13.51 0.45 6.98
C PRO A 375 -13.08 0.15 8.41
N ALA A 376 -14.07 -0.16 9.25
CA ALA A 376 -13.83 -0.62 10.62
C ALA A 376 -13.01 -1.93 10.60
N VAL A 377 -12.19 -2.13 11.64
CA VAL A 377 -11.59 -3.44 11.88
C VAL A 377 -12.59 -4.32 12.62
N PRO A 378 -12.53 -5.65 12.47
CA PRO A 378 -13.30 -6.55 13.32
C PRO A 378 -13.04 -6.27 14.81
N GLU A 379 -14.11 -6.29 15.60
CA GLU A 379 -14.01 -6.11 17.05
C GLU A 379 -13.16 -7.23 17.67
N GLY A 380 -12.18 -6.87 18.49
CA GLY A 380 -11.24 -7.81 19.10
C GLY A 380 -10.03 -8.17 18.22
N ALA A 381 -9.92 -7.65 16.99
CA ALA A 381 -8.74 -7.86 16.16
C ALA A 381 -7.47 -7.29 16.82
N HIS A 382 -6.41 -8.10 16.86
CA HIS A 382 -5.11 -7.66 17.36
C HIS A 382 -4.40 -6.82 16.29
N VAL A 383 -4.50 -5.49 16.41
CA VAL A 383 -3.91 -4.54 15.48
C VAL A 383 -2.49 -4.17 15.91
N VAL A 384 -1.57 -4.22 14.96
CA VAL A 384 -0.19 -3.70 15.08
C VAL A 384 0.06 -2.67 14.01
N GLU A 385 0.82 -1.63 14.30
CA GLU A 385 0.95 -0.44 13.45
C GLU A 385 2.23 -0.43 12.60
N SER A 386 3.14 -1.38 12.83
CA SER A 386 4.44 -1.43 12.14
C SER A 386 4.97 -2.84 11.96
N VAL A 387 5.82 -3.01 10.94
CA VAL A 387 6.58 -4.25 10.68
C VAL A 387 7.40 -4.64 11.91
N GLU A 388 8.01 -3.67 12.60
CA GLU A 388 8.81 -3.92 13.80
C GLU A 388 7.99 -4.56 14.93
N GLN A 389 6.75 -4.09 15.13
CA GLN A 389 5.85 -4.68 16.13
C GLN A 389 5.47 -6.11 15.77
N VAL A 390 5.21 -6.41 14.49
CA VAL A 390 4.96 -7.79 14.04
C VAL A 390 6.15 -8.69 14.36
N MET A 391 7.35 -8.27 13.98
CA MET A 391 8.58 -9.03 14.23
C MET A 391 8.78 -9.31 15.72
N HIS A 392 8.56 -8.32 16.59
CA HIS A 392 8.69 -8.49 18.04
C HIS A 392 7.63 -9.44 18.63
N GLN A 393 6.43 -9.51 18.04
CA GLN A 393 5.38 -10.40 18.52
C GLN A 393 5.54 -11.86 18.08
N LEU A 394 6.12 -12.11 16.90
CA LEU A 394 6.33 -13.47 16.38
C LEU A 394 7.54 -14.19 16.97
N VAL A 395 8.42 -13.46 17.66
CA VAL A 395 9.64 -13.99 18.31
C VAL A 395 9.41 -14.35 19.79
N ARG A 396 8.24 -14.00 20.35
CA ARG A 396 7.83 -14.35 21.72
C ARG A 396 7.02 -15.63 21.72
#